data_AF-A0A3G6RP36-F1
#
_entry.id   AF-A0A3G6RP36-F1
#
_cell.length_a   1.000
_cell.length_b   1.000
_cell.length_c   1.000
_cell.angle_alpha   90.00
_cell.angle_beta   90.00
_cell.angle_gamma   90.00
#
_symmetry.space_group_name_H-M   'P 1'
#
loop_
_entity.id
_entity.type
_entity.pdbx_description
1 polymer ?
#
loop_
_entity_poly.entity_id
_entity_poly.type
_entity_poly.pdbx_seq_one_letter_code
_entity_poly.pdbx_strand_id
1 'polypeptide(L)' 'MKAVAYKSKKMVLETFKITLKHDTGFFKVKVTSLSGEQGAIQQVMACERCPIGAIIRIKKIGQKSII' A
#
# COMPACT_ATOMS: atom_id res chain seq x y z
N MET A 1 12.21 -8.03 32.04
CA MET A 1 11.88 -8.43 30.65
C MET A 1 10.38 -8.55 30.54
N LYS A 2 9.67 -7.67 29.82
CA LYS A 2 8.21 -7.77 29.66
C LYS A 2 7.91 -8.70 28.48
N ALA A 3 7.22 -9.81 28.75
CA ALA A 3 6.65 -10.66 27.72
C ALA A 3 5.57 -9.86 26.98
N VAL A 4 5.81 -9.57 25.70
CA VAL A 4 4.79 -8.99 24.82
C VAL A 4 3.89 -10.15 24.40
N ALA A 5 2.68 -10.21 24.95
CA ALA A 5 1.67 -11.16 24.53
C ALA A 5 1.42 -10.98 23.02
N TYR A 6 1.79 -11.98 22.21
CA TYR A 6 1.54 -11.99 20.77
C TYR A 6 0.06 -12.32 20.57
N LYS A 7 -0.80 -11.32 20.77
CA LYS A 7 -2.22 -11.41 20.43
C LYS A 7 -2.26 -11.68 18.91
N SER A 8 -2.77 -12.84 18.50
CA SER A 8 -2.88 -13.20 17.08
C SER A 8 -3.70 -12.12 16.35
N LYS A 9 -3.01 -11.13 15.79
CA LYS A 9 -3.63 -10.03 15.04
C LYS A 9 -4.00 -10.64 13.70
N LYS A 10 -5.31 -10.74 13.45
CA LYS A 10 -5.85 -11.04 12.12
C LYS A 10 -5.14 -10.14 11.11
N MET A 11 -4.27 -10.72 10.28
CA MET A 11 -3.52 -9.97 9.29
C MET A 11 -4.46 -9.66 8.13
N VAL A 12 -4.55 -8.40 7.75
CA VAL A 12 -5.41 -7.96 6.67
C VAL A 12 -4.52 -7.49 5.52
N LEU A 13 -4.54 -8.22 4.42
CA LEU A 13 -3.96 -7.78 3.16
C LEU A 13 -4.96 -6.91 2.43
N GLU A 14 -4.63 -5.64 2.27
CA GLU A 14 -5.43 -4.70 1.50
C GLU A 14 -4.76 -4.46 0.15
N THR A 15 -5.53 -4.51 -0.93
CA THR A 15 -5.02 -4.24 -2.27
C THR A 15 -5.54 -2.91 -2.76
N PHE A 16 -4.64 -2.08 -3.26
CA PHE A 16 -4.89 -0.74 -3.76
C PHE A 16 -4.49 -0.65 -5.23
N LYS A 17 -5.26 0.12 -5.99
CA LYS A 17 -4.91 0.59 -7.32
C LYS A 17 -4.49 2.05 -7.20
N ILE A 18 -3.24 2.33 -7.51
CA ILE A 18 -2.63 3.65 -7.39
C ILE A 18 -2.36 4.18 -8.80
N THR A 19 -2.80 5.39 -9.08
CA THR A 19 -2.51 6.09 -10.33
C THR A 19 -1.42 7.12 -10.09
N LEU A 20 -0.34 7.01 -10.86
CA LEU A 20 0.78 7.92 -10.87
C LEU A 20 0.73 8.83 -12.09
N LYS A 21 1.19 10.07 -11.94
CA LYS A 21 1.48 10.98 -13.04
C LYS A 21 2.99 11.17 -13.12
N HIS A 22 3.56 10.73 -14.24
CA HIS A 22 4.93 11.01 -14.64
C HIS A 22 4.91 11.94 -15.86
N ASP A 23 6.06 12.49 -16.23
CA ASP A 23 6.18 13.38 -17.38
C ASP A 23 5.75 12.71 -18.68
N THR A 24 5.94 11.39 -18.77
CA THR A 24 5.60 10.54 -19.92
C THR A 24 4.13 10.10 -19.94
N GLY A 25 3.35 10.39 -18.90
CA GLY A 25 1.92 10.08 -18.84
C GLY A 25 1.46 9.48 -17.50
N PHE A 26 0.36 8.73 -17.56
CA PHE A 26 -0.26 8.13 -16.38
C PHE A 26 0.05 6.64 -16.27
N PHE A 27 0.56 6.22 -15.12
CA PHE A 27 0.80 4.82 -14.80
C PHE A 27 -0.18 4.32 -13.74
N LYS A 28 -0.53 3.04 -13.77
CA LYS A 28 -1.45 2.43 -12.79
C LYS A 28 -0.78 1.21 -12.15
N VAL A 29 -0.49 1.30 -10.86
CA VAL A 29 0.13 0.22 -10.07
C VAL A 29 -0.94 -0.48 -9.25
N LYS A 30 -0.84 -1.80 -9.11
CA LYS A 30 -1.57 -2.57 -8.11
C LYS A 30 -0.62 -2.93 -6.98
N VAL A 31 -0.96 -2.54 -5.75
CA VAL A 31 -0.10 -2.73 -4.58
C VAL A 31 -0.89 -3.39 -3.47
N THR A 32 -0.29 -4.38 -2.82
CA THR A 32 -0.87 -5.08 -1.68
C THR A 32 -0.09 -4.74 -0.42
N SER A 33 -0.79 -4.22 0.60
CA SER A 33 -0.21 -3.72 1.84
C SER A 33 -0.83 -4.41 3.06
N LEU A 34 0.01 -4.75 4.04
CA LEU A 34 -0.40 -5.21 5.38
C LEU A 34 -0.60 -4.04 6.36
N SER A 35 -0.22 -2.83 5.96
CA SER A 35 -0.26 -1.61 6.77
C SER A 35 -1.27 -0.60 6.22
N GLY A 36 -2.25 -1.08 5.45
CA GLY A 36 -3.26 -0.28 4.79
C GLY A 36 -2.69 0.71 3.78
N GLU A 37 -3.40 1.81 3.59
CA GLU A 37 -3.13 2.77 2.52
C GLU A 37 -1.73 3.39 2.63
N GLN A 38 -1.31 3.78 3.83
CA GLN A 38 0.00 4.40 4.05
C GLN A 38 1.15 3.47 3.68
N GLY A 39 1.04 2.18 4.00
CA GLY A 39 2.02 1.18 3.57
C GLY A 39 2.06 1.02 2.05
N ALA A 40 0.90 1.08 1.38
CA ALA A 40 0.84 1.01 -0.07
C ALA A 40 1.50 2.23 -0.74
N ILE A 41 1.30 3.44 -0.17
CA ILE A 41 1.96 4.67 -0.63
C ILE A 41 3.48 4.54 -0.52
N GLN A 42 3.98 4.13 0.66
CA GLN A 42 5.41 3.97 0.90
C GLN A 42 6.04 2.95 -0.06
N GLN A 43 5.36 1.82 -0.30
CA GLN A 43 5.80 0.82 -1.26
C GLN A 43 5.89 1.39 -2.68
N VAL A 44 4.86 2.11 -3.15
CA VAL A 44 4.90 2.72 -4.49
C VAL A 44 6.02 3.75 -4.60
N MET A 45 6.16 4.64 -3.62
CA MET A 45 7.21 5.66 -3.62
C MET A 45 8.62 5.04 -3.65
N ALA A 46 8.82 3.94 -2.91
CA ALA A 46 10.10 3.23 -2.88
C ALA A 46 10.40 2.50 -4.20
N CYS A 47 9.42 1.82 -4.79
CA CYS A 47 9.59 1.05 -6.02
C CYS A 47 9.76 1.95 -7.25
N GLU A 48 8.91 2.97 -7.39
CA GLU A 48 8.86 3.84 -8.58
C GLU A 48 9.79 5.06 -8.44
N ARG A 49 10.44 5.23 -7.27
CA ARG A 49 11.30 6.38 -6.94
C ARG A 49 10.62 7.72 -7.18
N CYS A 50 9.32 7.78 -6.94
CA CYS A 50 8.51 8.97 -7.18
C CYS A 50 8.12 9.66 -5.86
N PRO A 51 8.04 11.00 -5.83
CA PRO A 51 7.53 11.72 -4.67
C PRO A 51 6.02 11.44 -4.50
N ILE A 52 5.50 11.73 -3.30
CA ILE A 52 4.07 11.57 -3.02
C ILE A 52 3.18 12.38 -3.97
N GLY A 53 3.67 13.54 -4.46
CA GLY A 53 2.97 14.37 -5.44
C GLY A 53 2.76 13.71 -6.81
N ALA A 54 3.48 12.65 -7.13
CA ALA A 54 3.24 11.85 -8.33
C ALA A 54 1.97 11.00 -8.20
N ILE A 55 1.53 10.68 -6.98
CA ILE A 55 0.31 9.91 -6.73
C ILE A 55 -0.90 10.82 -6.85
N ILE A 56 -1.68 10.64 -7.91
CA ILE A 56 -2.87 11.46 -8.17
C ILE A 56 -4.17 10.79 -7.74
N ARG A 57 -4.15 9.45 -7.54
CA ARG A 57 -5.34 8.71 -7.10
C ARG A 57 -4.96 7.41 -6.42
N ILE A 58 -5.66 7.09 -5.34
CA ILE A 58 -5.58 5.81 -4.66
C ILE A 58 -6.99 5.25 -4.56
N LYS A 59 -7.17 3.96 -4.87
CA LYS A 59 -8.44 3.26 -4.72
C LYS A 59 -8.20 1.89 -4.12
N LYS A 60 -8.82 1.59 -2.98
CA LYS A 60 -8.89 0.22 -2.47
C LYS A 60 -9.73 -0.65 -3.41
N ILE A 61 -9.17 -1.77 -3.84
CA ILE A 61 -9.80 -2.71 -4.79
C ILE A 61 -10.02 -4.10 -4.22
N GLY A 62 -9.46 -4.41 -3.05
CA GLY A 62 -9.64 -5.71 -2.43
C GLY A 62 -9.13 -5.75 -1.00
N GLN A 63 -9.62 -6.74 -0.26
CA GLN A 63 -9.17 -7.05 1.08
C GLN A 63 -9.24 -8.56 1.29
N LYS A 64 -8.16 -9.15 1.81
CA LYS A 64 -8.10 -10.56 2.20
C LYS A 64 -7.63 -10.65 3.64
N SER A 65 -8.40 -11.35 4.47
CA SER A 65 -7.94 -11.70 5.82
C SER A 65 -7.08 -12.95 5.73
N ILE A 66 -5.88 -12.90 6.28
CA ILE A 66 -5.05 -14.07 6.54
C ILE A 66 -5.32 -14.48 7.99
N ILE A 67 -5.72 -15.74 8.17
CA ILE A 67 -6.00 -16.36 9.47
C ILE A 67 -4.69 -16.92 10.02
#